data_AF-A0A964AF23-F1
#
_entry.id   AF-A0A964AF23-F1
#
_cell.length_a   1.000
_cell.length_b   1.000
_cell.length_c   1.000
_cell.angle_alpha   90.00
_cell.angle_beta   90.00
_cell.angle_gamma   90.00
#
_symmetry.space_group_name_H-M   'P 1'
#
loop_
_entity.id
_entity.type
_entity.pdbx_description
1 polymer ?
#
loop_
_entity_poly.entity_id
_entity_poly.type
_entity_poly.pdbx_seq_one_letter_code
_entity_poly.pdbx_strand_id
1 'polypeptide(L)'
;MSTFVDTPVTCPHCRSVTERTIATSINGPRIPEVVGDIRDGTFQVFTCPACHQEHEVDEPMAFIDFDQRRWVTMYPAVWEASWRGWEAEAERNYRDTMIVYAAAVVAELREGLWRRTVFGLDALREKLAIAEHGLDDVAIEALKLDLMRGMPELAVTPRARPRFVEADAEALRFRAVRDGVEGDLERPGGVSVLVVERGRYDAVLEDAWGDARAQLGAGSYVDIGRILFDGGDADALAELLAEARVAAVGDPLR
;
A
#
# COMPACT_ATOMS: atom_id res chain seq x y z
N MET A 1 -18.72 1.46 13.42
CA MET A 1 -19.37 2.60 12.73
C MET A 1 -18.27 3.35 12.02
N SER A 2 -18.54 3.88 10.84
CA SER A 2 -17.61 4.78 10.15
C SER A 2 -17.74 6.18 10.72
N THR A 3 -16.65 6.95 10.73
CA THR A 3 -16.60 8.33 11.26
C THR A 3 -16.08 9.25 10.17
N PHE A 4 -16.82 10.34 9.97
CA PHE A 4 -16.51 11.40 9.02
C PHE A 4 -16.50 12.74 9.75
N VAL A 5 -15.63 13.65 9.30
CA VAL A 5 -15.45 14.98 9.89
C VAL A 5 -15.36 16.02 8.79
N ASP A 6 -15.97 17.17 9.01
CA ASP A 6 -15.76 18.34 8.15
C ASP A 6 -14.41 18.96 8.50
N THR A 7 -13.57 19.17 7.49
CA THR A 7 -12.20 19.66 7.64
C THR A 7 -11.86 20.64 6.52
N PRO A 8 -11.19 21.76 6.84
CA PRO A 8 -10.67 22.67 5.83
C PRO A 8 -9.53 21.99 5.06
N VAL A 9 -9.74 21.74 3.76
CA VAL A 9 -8.75 21.16 2.85
C VAL A 9 -8.14 22.25 1.98
N THR A 10 -6.81 22.28 1.93
CA THR A 10 -6.06 23.21 1.07
C THR A 10 -5.75 22.54 -0.26
N CYS A 11 -6.22 23.11 -1.37
CA CYS A 11 -5.89 22.63 -2.70
C CYS A 11 -4.37 22.75 -2.96
N PRO A 12 -3.66 21.67 -3.33
CA PRO A 12 -2.21 21.73 -3.56
C PRO A 12 -1.84 22.55 -4.81
N HIS A 13 -2.78 22.75 -5.74
CA HIS A 13 -2.55 23.41 -7.01
C HIS A 13 -2.68 24.94 -6.93
N CYS A 14 -3.75 25.44 -6.30
CA CYS A 14 -4.05 26.87 -6.24
C CYS A 14 -4.13 27.45 -4.82
N ARG A 15 -3.96 26.61 -3.79
CA ARG A 15 -3.99 26.97 -2.36
C ARG A 15 -5.32 27.51 -1.85
N SER A 16 -6.41 27.43 -2.63
CA SER A 16 -7.74 27.73 -2.12
C SER A 16 -8.13 26.73 -1.04
N VAL A 17 -8.69 27.22 0.06
CA VAL A 17 -9.19 26.38 1.16
C VAL A 17 -10.68 26.13 0.95
N THR A 18 -11.11 24.88 1.04
CA THR A 18 -12.54 24.53 1.01
C THR A 18 -12.86 23.49 2.07
N GLU A 19 -14.01 23.61 2.72
CA GLU A 19 -14.52 22.59 3.63
C GLU A 19 -14.83 21.29 2.86
N ARG A 20 -14.38 20.15 3.41
CA ARG A 20 -14.62 18.81 2.89
C ARG A 20 -14.94 17.86 4.03
N THR A 21 -15.87 16.96 3.79
CA THR A 21 -16.13 15.83 4.67
C THR A 21 -15.14 14.72 4.35
N ILE A 22 -14.28 14.38 5.30
CA ILE A 22 -13.26 13.33 5.16
C ILE A 22 -13.48 12.23 6.19
N ALA A 23 -13.09 11.00 5.88
CA ALA A 23 -13.17 9.86 6.78
C ALA A 23 -11.96 9.84 7.73
N THR A 24 -12.22 9.52 9.00
CA THR A 24 -11.20 9.24 10.02
C THR A 24 -11.27 7.81 10.53
N SER A 25 -12.39 7.12 10.28
CA SER A 25 -12.50 5.68 10.45
C SER A 25 -13.54 5.10 9.50
N ILE A 26 -13.22 3.97 8.86
CA ILE A 26 -14.12 3.23 7.99
C ILE A 26 -14.37 1.86 8.59
N ASN A 27 -15.65 1.49 8.72
CA ASN A 27 -16.06 0.13 9.00
C ASN A 27 -16.49 -0.54 7.69
N GLY A 28 -15.61 -1.36 7.09
CA GLY A 28 -15.76 -1.87 5.72
C GLY A 28 -17.14 -2.46 5.41
N PRO A 29 -17.63 -3.45 6.18
CA PRO A 29 -18.91 -4.12 5.92
C PRO A 29 -20.14 -3.20 6.02
N ARG A 30 -20.01 -2.06 6.70
CA ARG A 30 -21.12 -1.12 6.91
C ARG A 30 -21.24 -0.05 5.84
N ILE A 31 -20.24 0.11 4.98
CA ILE A 31 -20.20 1.15 3.96
C ILE A 31 -19.55 0.65 2.64
N PRO A 32 -20.13 -0.39 2.01
CA PRO A 32 -19.53 -1.04 0.84
C PRO A 32 -19.30 -0.09 -0.34
N GLU A 33 -20.07 0.98 -0.47
CA GLU A 33 -19.88 2.02 -1.48
C GLU A 33 -18.52 2.72 -1.33
N VAL A 34 -18.12 3.06 -0.11
CA VAL A 34 -16.82 3.69 0.16
C VAL A 34 -15.68 2.70 -0.06
N VAL A 35 -15.89 1.42 0.23
CA VAL A 35 -14.92 0.37 -0.10
C VAL A 35 -14.73 0.26 -1.61
N GLY A 36 -15.83 0.40 -2.38
CA GLY A 36 -15.78 0.53 -3.84
C GLY A 36 -14.94 1.72 -4.29
N ASP A 37 -15.17 2.90 -3.71
CA ASP A 37 -14.40 4.11 -4.04
C ASP A 37 -12.90 3.95 -3.74
N ILE A 38 -12.54 3.27 -2.64
CA ILE A 38 -11.12 2.97 -2.32
C ILE A 38 -10.53 2.07 -3.40
N ARG A 39 -11.28 1.04 -3.82
CA ARG A 39 -10.85 0.10 -4.87
C ARG A 39 -10.71 0.78 -6.22
N ASP A 40 -11.56 1.75 -6.54
CA ASP A 40 -11.54 2.45 -7.81
C ASP A 40 -10.50 3.59 -7.82
N GLY A 41 -10.04 4.03 -6.65
CA GLY A 41 -9.11 5.15 -6.49
C GLY A 41 -9.79 6.51 -6.59
N THR A 42 -11.08 6.56 -6.28
CA THR A 42 -11.91 7.78 -6.25
C THR A 42 -12.18 8.26 -4.82
N PHE A 43 -11.89 7.43 -3.82
CA PHE A 43 -12.09 7.76 -2.42
C PHE A 43 -11.23 8.95 -1.98
N GLN A 44 -11.84 9.93 -1.32
CA GLN A 44 -11.22 11.20 -0.89
C GLN A 44 -10.46 11.94 -2.00
N VAL A 45 -10.86 11.74 -3.26
CA VAL A 45 -10.45 12.56 -4.38
C VAL A 45 -11.47 13.68 -4.57
N PHE A 46 -11.01 14.93 -4.50
CA PHE A 46 -11.88 16.09 -4.59
C PHE A 46 -11.49 17.00 -5.74
N THR A 47 -12.48 17.47 -6.49
CA THR A 47 -12.31 18.56 -7.45
C THR A 47 -12.29 19.91 -6.72
N CYS A 48 -11.25 20.71 -6.95
CA CYS A 48 -11.16 22.06 -6.42
C CYS A 48 -12.16 23.00 -7.14
N PRO A 49 -12.99 23.77 -6.44
CA PRO A 49 -13.96 24.68 -7.08
C PRO A 49 -13.30 25.91 -7.72
N ALA A 50 -12.06 26.24 -7.32
CA ALA A 50 -11.34 27.42 -7.81
C ALA A 50 -10.50 27.14 -9.07
N CYS A 51 -9.81 26.00 -9.14
CA CYS A 51 -8.94 25.66 -10.27
C CYS A 51 -9.34 24.40 -11.03
N HIS A 52 -10.41 23.72 -10.62
CA HIS A 52 -10.96 22.50 -11.23
C HIS A 52 -10.02 21.30 -11.28
N GLN A 53 -8.85 21.39 -10.64
CA GLN A 53 -7.94 20.27 -10.51
C GLN A 53 -8.39 19.33 -9.40
N GLU A 54 -8.21 18.04 -9.64
CA GLU A 54 -8.41 17.00 -8.64
C GLU A 54 -7.20 16.91 -7.71
N HIS A 55 -7.47 16.52 -6.48
CA HIS A 55 -6.46 16.22 -5.48
C HIS A 55 -6.99 15.19 -4.50
N GLU A 56 -6.10 14.29 -4.11
CA GLU A 56 -6.33 13.32 -3.04
C GLU A 56 -6.09 13.98 -1.67
N VAL A 57 -6.87 13.56 -0.68
CA VAL A 57 -6.66 13.88 0.74
C VAL A 57 -6.44 12.56 1.49
N ASP A 58 -5.29 12.40 2.12
CA ASP A 58 -4.83 11.14 2.73
C ASP A 58 -4.56 11.26 4.24
N GLU A 59 -5.46 11.92 4.98
CA GLU A 59 -5.36 12.11 6.43
C GLU A 59 -5.39 10.79 7.23
N PRO A 60 -4.84 10.76 8.47
CA PRO A 60 -4.83 9.55 9.29
C PRO A 60 -6.22 8.93 9.47
N MET A 61 -6.32 7.63 9.19
CA MET A 61 -7.58 6.90 9.19
C MET A 61 -7.41 5.45 9.62
N ALA A 62 -8.40 4.90 10.32
CA ALA A 62 -8.49 3.46 10.57
C ALA A 62 -9.52 2.78 9.67
N PHE A 63 -9.12 1.78 8.89
CA PHE A 63 -10.02 0.85 8.19
C PHE A 63 -10.16 -0.43 9.00
N ILE A 64 -11.39 -0.79 9.36
CA ILE A 64 -11.69 -1.94 10.21
C ILE A 64 -12.77 -2.79 9.56
N ASP A 65 -12.49 -4.07 9.39
CA ASP A 65 -13.44 -5.07 8.92
C ASP A 65 -13.31 -6.31 9.82
N PHE A 66 -14.21 -6.47 10.79
CA PHE A 66 -14.17 -7.62 11.67
C PHE A 66 -14.65 -8.91 10.99
N ASP A 67 -15.47 -8.81 9.96
CA ASP A 67 -16.02 -9.96 9.23
C ASP A 67 -14.90 -10.64 8.43
N GLN A 68 -14.02 -9.84 7.84
CA GLN A 68 -12.83 -10.30 7.11
C GLN A 68 -11.54 -10.24 7.95
N ARG A 69 -11.66 -9.93 9.24
CA ARG A 69 -10.56 -9.82 10.21
C ARG A 69 -9.43 -8.86 9.79
N ARG A 70 -9.76 -7.67 9.28
CA ARG A 70 -8.80 -6.66 8.83
C ARG A 70 -8.78 -5.47 9.77
N TRP A 71 -7.58 -5.04 10.14
CA TRP A 71 -7.32 -3.80 10.86
C TRP A 71 -6.19 -3.07 10.14
N VAL A 72 -6.50 -1.99 9.43
CA VAL A 72 -5.51 -1.23 8.69
C VAL A 72 -5.48 0.21 9.21
N THR A 73 -4.32 0.65 9.68
CA THR A 73 -4.08 2.05 10.03
C THR A 73 -3.38 2.72 8.86
N MET A 74 -4.00 3.76 8.31
CA MET A 74 -3.43 4.59 7.25
C MET A 74 -2.91 5.90 7.83
N TYR A 75 -1.75 6.32 7.33
CA TYR A 75 -1.19 7.65 7.51
C TYR A 75 -0.97 8.33 6.15
N PRO A 76 -0.80 9.65 6.10
CA PRO A 76 -0.41 10.35 4.87
C PRO A 76 0.84 9.77 4.22
N ALA A 77 0.84 9.66 2.89
CA ALA A 77 1.96 9.18 2.09
C ALA A 77 3.25 9.97 2.36
N VAL A 78 3.12 11.28 2.58
CA VAL A 78 4.25 12.17 2.89
C VAL A 78 4.94 11.85 4.22
N TRP A 79 4.30 11.08 5.11
CA TRP A 79 4.86 10.69 6.41
C TRP A 79 5.66 9.39 6.38
N GLU A 80 5.67 8.69 5.25
CA GLU A 80 6.30 7.37 5.09
C GLU A 80 7.80 7.36 5.40
N ALA A 81 8.51 8.47 5.16
CA ALA A 81 9.93 8.59 5.53
C ALA A 81 10.19 8.38 7.04
N SER A 82 9.18 8.57 7.87
CA SER A 82 9.21 8.33 9.32
C SER A 82 8.44 7.08 9.74
N TRP A 83 8.32 6.09 8.84
CA TRP A 83 7.42 4.95 9.02
C TRP A 83 7.59 4.22 10.35
N ARG A 84 8.80 4.07 10.89
CA ARG A 84 9.04 3.36 12.17
C ARG A 84 8.24 3.95 13.32
N GLY A 85 8.21 5.28 13.40
CA GLY A 85 7.48 5.99 14.45
C GLY A 85 5.97 5.77 14.32
N TRP A 86 5.47 5.79 13.09
CA TRP A 86 4.06 5.62 12.76
C TRP A 86 3.59 4.16 12.83
N GLU A 87 4.43 3.18 12.50
CA GLU A 87 4.18 1.76 12.73
C GLU A 87 4.04 1.49 14.23
N ALA A 88 4.98 2.00 15.04
CA ALA A 88 4.91 1.88 16.49
C ALA A 88 3.68 2.59 17.09
N GLU A 89 3.26 3.72 16.51
CA GLU A 89 2.02 4.41 16.90
C GLU A 89 0.78 3.60 16.54
N ALA A 90 0.71 3.00 15.34
CA ALA A 90 -0.38 2.11 14.96
C ALA A 90 -0.49 0.90 15.88
N GLU A 91 0.65 0.29 16.26
CA GLU A 91 0.71 -0.80 17.22
C GLU A 91 0.20 -0.37 18.61
N ARG A 92 0.62 0.81 19.10
CA ARG A 92 0.11 1.37 20.36
C ARG A 92 -1.41 1.57 20.31
N ASN A 93 -1.92 2.19 19.24
CA ASN A 93 -3.34 2.44 19.07
C ASN A 93 -4.16 1.14 19.02
N TYR A 94 -3.67 0.12 18.32
CA TYR A 94 -4.27 -1.21 18.32
C TYR A 94 -4.29 -1.81 19.72
N ARG A 95 -3.14 -1.81 20.42
CA ARG A 95 -3.01 -2.36 21.77
C ARG A 95 -3.96 -1.67 22.75
N ASP A 96 -4.02 -0.35 22.72
CA ASP A 96 -4.87 0.43 23.60
C ASP A 96 -6.35 0.10 23.35
N THR A 97 -6.75 0.05 22.08
CA THR A 97 -8.15 -0.17 21.69
C THR A 97 -8.61 -1.61 21.89
N MET A 98 -7.78 -2.59 21.53
CA MET A 98 -8.17 -4.00 21.43
C MET A 98 -7.70 -4.87 22.60
N ILE A 99 -6.81 -4.35 23.45
CA ILE A 99 -6.21 -5.09 24.57
C ILE A 99 -6.37 -4.34 25.90
N VAL A 100 -5.85 -3.11 26.01
CA VAL A 100 -5.76 -2.42 27.32
C VAL A 100 -7.11 -1.89 27.78
N TYR A 101 -7.83 -1.18 26.92
CA TYR A 101 -9.12 -0.57 27.24
C TYR A 101 -10.31 -1.37 26.71
N ALA A 102 -10.04 -2.54 26.14
CA ALA A 102 -11.04 -3.42 25.56
C ALA A 102 -11.91 -4.11 26.62
N ALA A 103 -13.23 -4.06 26.45
CA ALA A 103 -14.14 -4.92 27.20
C ALA A 103 -13.90 -6.40 26.87
N ALA A 104 -14.25 -7.31 27.78
CA ALA A 104 -13.99 -8.76 27.61
C ALA A 104 -14.55 -9.33 26.29
N VAL A 105 -15.69 -8.82 25.81
CA VAL A 105 -16.33 -9.21 24.54
C VAL A 105 -15.46 -8.93 23.30
N VAL A 106 -14.50 -8.00 23.39
CA VAL A 106 -13.59 -7.65 22.27
C VAL A 106 -12.48 -8.69 22.11
N ALA A 107 -12.29 -9.60 23.07
CA ALA A 107 -11.27 -10.63 23.01
C ALA A 107 -11.43 -11.60 21.84
N GLU A 108 -12.67 -11.90 21.45
CA GLU A 108 -12.94 -12.74 20.28
C GLU A 108 -12.69 -11.97 18.97
N LEU A 109 -12.99 -10.67 18.97
CA LEU A 109 -12.83 -9.80 17.79
C LEU A 109 -11.36 -9.56 17.41
N ARG A 110 -10.43 -9.67 18.36
CA ARG A 110 -8.99 -9.45 18.11
C ARG A 110 -8.26 -10.68 17.58
N GLU A 111 -8.83 -11.87 17.73
CA GLU A 111 -8.15 -13.11 17.37
C GLU A 111 -8.02 -13.27 15.86
N GLY A 112 -6.79 -13.42 15.37
CA GLY A 112 -6.51 -13.57 13.94
C GLY A 112 -6.77 -12.31 13.12
N LEU A 113 -6.82 -11.13 13.74
CA LEU A 113 -6.83 -9.88 12.98
C LEU A 113 -5.54 -9.75 12.17
N TRP A 114 -5.71 -9.60 10.87
CA TRP A 114 -4.68 -9.16 9.95
C TRP A 114 -4.50 -7.66 10.10
N ARG A 115 -3.33 -7.25 10.58
CA ARG A 115 -3.03 -5.86 10.96
C ARG A 115 -2.02 -5.25 10.00
N ARG A 116 -2.32 -4.10 9.42
CA ARG A 116 -1.39 -3.37 8.56
C ARG A 116 -1.31 -1.89 8.89
N THR A 117 -0.13 -1.34 8.70
CA THR A 117 0.12 0.10 8.63
C THR A 117 0.41 0.42 7.18
N VAL A 118 -0.23 1.46 6.63
CA VAL A 118 -0.05 1.89 5.23
C VAL A 118 0.12 3.40 5.15
N PHE A 119 0.74 3.87 4.07
CA PHE A 119 0.98 5.29 3.83
C PHE A 119 0.36 5.70 2.49
N GLY A 120 -0.68 6.54 2.56
CA GLY A 120 -1.50 6.98 1.42
C GLY A 120 -2.61 6.00 1.03
N LEU A 121 -3.56 6.51 0.25
CA LEU A 121 -4.72 5.74 -0.22
C LEU A 121 -4.34 4.66 -1.22
N ASP A 122 -3.31 4.91 -2.03
CA ASP A 122 -2.76 3.91 -2.97
C ASP A 122 -2.27 2.64 -2.25
N ALA A 123 -1.58 2.80 -1.11
CA ALA A 123 -1.11 1.66 -0.32
C ALA A 123 -2.26 0.96 0.40
N LEU A 124 -3.26 1.71 0.87
CA LEU A 124 -4.50 1.12 1.42
C LEU A 124 -5.22 0.27 0.37
N ARG A 125 -5.46 0.83 -0.82
CA ARG A 125 -6.09 0.15 -1.96
C ARG A 125 -5.37 -1.15 -2.29
N GLU A 126 -4.05 -1.09 -2.44
CA GLU A 126 -3.22 -2.26 -2.72
C GLU A 126 -3.41 -3.35 -1.64
N LYS A 127 -3.33 -2.99 -0.35
CA LYS A 127 -3.47 -3.95 0.73
C LYS A 127 -4.85 -4.59 0.78
N LEU A 128 -5.91 -3.84 0.51
CA LEU A 128 -7.25 -4.41 0.41
C LEU A 128 -7.38 -5.35 -0.79
N ALA A 129 -6.86 -4.97 -1.95
CA ALA A 129 -6.89 -5.79 -3.16
C ALA A 129 -6.13 -7.12 -2.96
N ILE A 130 -4.92 -7.08 -2.39
CA ILE A 130 -4.14 -8.29 -2.07
C ILE A 130 -4.95 -9.23 -1.17
N ALA A 131 -5.56 -8.70 -0.11
CA ALA A 131 -6.34 -9.48 0.84
C ALA A 131 -7.61 -10.05 0.22
N GLU A 132 -8.26 -9.35 -0.72
CA GLU A 132 -9.44 -9.84 -1.45
C GLU A 132 -9.12 -10.99 -2.40
N HIS A 133 -7.92 -11.00 -2.97
CA HIS A 133 -7.44 -12.11 -3.79
C HIS A 133 -6.84 -13.26 -2.96
N GLY A 134 -6.84 -13.17 -1.63
CA GLY A 134 -6.29 -14.20 -0.75
C GLY A 134 -4.78 -14.40 -0.91
N LEU A 135 -4.07 -13.36 -1.32
CA LEU A 135 -2.62 -13.39 -1.54
C LEU A 135 -1.86 -13.02 -0.24
N ASP A 136 -0.66 -13.57 -0.07
CA ASP A 136 0.29 -13.20 0.98
C ASP A 136 0.91 -11.86 0.60
N ASP A 137 0.63 -10.82 1.38
CA ASP A 137 1.08 -9.48 1.08
C ASP A 137 2.58 -9.29 1.27
N VAL A 138 3.24 -10.10 2.11
CA VAL A 138 4.70 -10.14 2.22
C VAL A 138 5.31 -10.73 0.96
N ALA A 139 4.69 -11.78 0.41
CA ALA A 139 5.13 -12.37 -0.86
C ALA A 139 4.92 -11.42 -2.05
N ILE A 140 3.85 -10.60 -2.04
CA ILE A 140 3.66 -9.55 -3.04
C ILE A 140 4.78 -8.50 -2.97
N GLU A 141 5.17 -8.04 -1.78
CA GLU A 141 6.29 -7.10 -1.65
C GLU A 141 7.62 -7.73 -2.11
N ALA A 142 7.88 -8.99 -1.80
CA ALA A 142 9.06 -9.71 -2.30
C ALA A 142 9.03 -9.90 -3.83
N LEU A 143 7.85 -10.15 -4.42
CA LEU A 143 7.69 -10.19 -5.87
C LEU A 143 8.02 -8.83 -6.50
N LYS A 144 7.65 -7.71 -5.88
CA LYS A 144 8.05 -6.38 -6.40
C LYS A 144 9.57 -6.22 -6.43
N LEU A 145 10.29 -6.69 -5.40
CA LEU A 145 11.77 -6.70 -5.42
C LEU A 145 12.30 -7.56 -6.57
N ASP A 146 11.71 -8.73 -6.83
CA ASP A 146 12.07 -9.57 -7.97
C ASP A 146 11.81 -8.89 -9.33
N LEU A 147 10.70 -8.16 -9.46
CA LEU A 147 10.40 -7.36 -10.66
C LEU A 147 11.44 -6.25 -10.84
N MET A 148 11.73 -5.48 -9.78
CA MET A 148 12.71 -4.39 -9.82
C MET A 148 14.12 -4.89 -10.13
N ARG A 149 14.46 -6.11 -9.70
CA ARG A 149 15.72 -6.78 -10.07
C ARG A 149 15.76 -7.18 -11.55
N GLY A 150 14.65 -7.73 -12.07
CA GLY A 150 14.56 -8.27 -13.42
C GLY A 150 14.25 -7.22 -14.50
N MET A 151 13.78 -6.04 -14.11
CA MET A 151 13.36 -4.96 -15.01
C MET A 151 14.03 -3.64 -14.59
N PRO A 152 15.26 -3.37 -15.03
CA PRO A 152 15.99 -2.15 -14.69
C PRO A 152 15.30 -0.85 -15.10
N GLU A 153 14.32 -0.90 -16.01
CA GLU A 153 13.52 0.25 -16.43
C GLU A 153 12.39 0.61 -15.46
N LEU A 154 12.10 -0.21 -14.45
CA LEU A 154 11.13 0.15 -13.41
C LEU A 154 11.73 1.20 -12.49
N ALA A 155 10.97 2.26 -12.23
CA ALA A 155 11.41 3.31 -11.33
C ALA A 155 11.59 2.77 -9.90
N VAL A 156 12.84 2.75 -9.42
CA VAL A 156 13.19 2.33 -8.06
C VAL A 156 13.21 3.55 -7.14
N THR A 157 12.04 4.14 -6.92
CA THR A 157 11.91 5.23 -5.96
C THR A 157 10.77 4.97 -4.99
N PRO A 158 10.82 5.51 -3.76
CA PRO A 158 9.72 5.37 -2.82
C PRO A 158 8.36 5.82 -3.38
N ARG A 159 8.36 6.77 -4.32
CA ARG A 159 7.14 7.36 -4.91
C ARG A 159 6.66 6.67 -6.19
N ALA A 160 7.45 5.80 -6.79
CA ALA A 160 7.20 5.25 -8.13
C ALA A 160 7.20 3.71 -8.17
N ARG A 161 7.17 3.07 -7.00
CA ARG A 161 7.19 1.61 -6.87
C ARG A 161 5.94 0.93 -7.46
N PRO A 162 6.09 -0.30 -8.00
CA PRO A 162 4.95 -1.06 -8.49
C PRO A 162 3.87 -1.26 -7.41
N ARG A 163 2.61 -1.07 -7.80
CA ARG A 163 1.42 -1.29 -6.96
C ARG A 163 0.56 -2.38 -7.54
N PHE A 164 0.30 -3.43 -6.77
CA PHE A 164 -0.65 -4.48 -7.13
C PHE A 164 -2.04 -3.89 -7.34
N VAL A 165 -2.71 -4.34 -8.39
CA VAL A 165 -4.05 -3.89 -8.77
C VAL A 165 -5.06 -5.04 -8.63
N GLU A 166 -4.78 -6.16 -9.29
CA GLU A 166 -5.68 -7.31 -9.34
C GLU A 166 -4.93 -8.58 -9.74
N ALA A 167 -5.57 -9.73 -9.54
CA ALA A 167 -5.06 -11.01 -10.02
C ALA A 167 -6.19 -11.91 -10.54
N ASP A 168 -5.85 -12.76 -11.50
CA ASP A 168 -6.69 -13.86 -11.97
C ASP A 168 -5.94 -15.21 -11.85
N ALA A 169 -6.46 -16.28 -12.43
CA ALA A 169 -5.86 -17.61 -12.33
C ALA A 169 -4.47 -17.70 -13.00
N GLU A 170 -4.12 -16.81 -13.92
CA GLU A 170 -2.94 -16.89 -14.76
C GLU A 170 -1.92 -15.79 -14.45
N ALA A 171 -2.39 -14.60 -14.04
CA ALA A 171 -1.54 -13.43 -13.89
C ALA A 171 -1.89 -12.53 -12.71
N LEU A 172 -0.89 -11.76 -12.29
CA LEU A 172 -0.99 -10.63 -11.38
C LEU A 172 -0.73 -9.34 -12.18
N ARG A 173 -1.46 -8.27 -11.89
CA ARG A 173 -1.32 -6.97 -12.55
C ARG A 173 -0.81 -5.92 -11.57
N PHE A 174 0.22 -5.19 -11.99
CA PHE A 174 0.81 -4.10 -11.23
C PHE A 174 0.75 -2.81 -12.03
N ARG A 175 0.40 -1.71 -11.37
CA ARG A 175 0.61 -0.36 -11.87
C ARG A 175 2.06 0.03 -11.57
N ALA A 176 2.83 0.42 -12.57
CA ALA A 176 4.22 0.84 -12.39
C ALA A 176 4.60 2.03 -13.27
N VAL A 177 5.51 2.85 -12.77
CA VAL A 177 6.15 3.93 -13.53
C VAL A 177 7.48 3.41 -14.08
N ARG A 178 7.75 3.72 -15.35
CA ARG A 178 9.00 3.36 -16.02
C ARG A 178 9.89 4.59 -16.16
N ASP A 179 11.17 4.45 -15.83
CA ASP A 179 12.16 5.50 -16.07
C ASP A 179 12.51 5.52 -17.57
N GLY A 180 12.41 6.70 -18.21
CA GLY A 180 12.87 6.88 -19.60
C GLY A 180 11.81 7.15 -20.68
N VAL A 181 10.59 7.58 -20.35
CA VAL A 181 9.71 8.23 -21.35
C VAL A 181 9.86 9.75 -21.21
N GLU A 182 10.67 10.36 -22.08
CA GLU A 182 10.67 11.82 -22.27
C GLU A 182 9.28 12.26 -22.74
N GLY A 183 8.54 12.95 -21.88
CA GLY A 183 7.26 13.54 -22.22
C GLY A 183 6.46 13.89 -20.97
N ASP A 184 6.26 15.19 -20.75
CA ASP A 184 5.46 15.80 -19.69
C ASP A 184 6.02 15.74 -18.26
N LEU A 185 6.85 16.73 -17.91
CA LEU A 185 7.06 17.14 -16.50
C LEU A 185 5.76 17.63 -15.81
N GLU A 186 4.65 17.71 -16.56
CA GLU A 186 3.29 18.01 -16.07
C GLU A 186 2.40 16.74 -15.93
N ARG A 187 2.90 15.56 -16.34
CA ARG A 187 2.24 14.25 -16.16
C ARG A 187 3.30 13.21 -15.75
N PRO A 188 3.32 12.72 -14.50
CA PRO A 188 4.33 11.75 -14.08
C PRO A 188 4.36 10.55 -15.02
N GLY A 189 5.57 10.11 -15.37
CA GLY A 189 5.90 9.17 -16.45
C GLY A 189 4.89 8.04 -16.67
N GLY A 190 4.66 7.71 -17.94
CA GLY A 190 3.59 6.83 -18.39
C GLY A 190 3.33 5.65 -17.45
N VAL A 191 2.27 5.78 -16.66
CA VAL A 191 1.79 4.71 -15.79
C VAL A 191 1.41 3.54 -16.68
N SER A 192 2.13 2.43 -16.56
CA SER A 192 1.90 1.21 -17.34
C SER A 192 1.35 0.11 -16.43
N VAL A 193 0.50 -0.75 -17.00
CA VAL A 193 0.12 -1.99 -16.35
C VAL A 193 1.14 -3.05 -16.74
N LEU A 194 1.85 -3.55 -15.74
CA LEU A 194 2.74 -4.68 -15.83
C LEU A 194 1.94 -5.96 -15.53
N VAL A 195 1.98 -6.92 -16.46
CA VAL A 195 1.38 -8.24 -16.29
C VAL A 195 2.48 -9.22 -15.90
N VAL A 196 2.27 -9.95 -14.81
CA VAL A 196 3.24 -10.87 -14.23
C VAL A 196 2.60 -12.25 -14.15
N GLU A 197 3.22 -13.27 -14.73
CA GLU A 197 2.73 -14.65 -14.61
C GLU A 197 2.63 -15.08 -13.15
N ARG A 198 1.53 -15.76 -12.79
CA ARG A 198 1.27 -16.24 -11.44
C ARG A 198 2.37 -17.17 -10.92
N GLY A 199 3.00 -17.94 -11.80
CA GLY A 199 4.13 -18.80 -11.43
C GLY A 199 5.31 -18.05 -10.79
N ARG A 200 5.50 -16.75 -11.09
CA ARG A 200 6.53 -15.95 -10.42
C ARG A 200 6.17 -15.64 -8.97
N TYR A 201 4.89 -15.40 -8.67
CA TYR A 201 4.41 -15.25 -7.29
C TYR A 201 4.54 -16.57 -6.52
N ASP A 202 4.19 -17.69 -7.15
CA ASP A 202 4.29 -19.02 -6.53
C ASP A 202 5.76 -19.36 -6.19
N ALA A 203 6.71 -19.04 -7.08
CA ALA A 203 8.14 -19.21 -6.81
C ALA A 203 8.65 -18.36 -5.63
N VAL A 204 8.10 -17.14 -5.43
CA VAL A 204 8.41 -16.29 -4.26
C VAL A 204 7.86 -16.90 -2.97
N LEU A 205 6.67 -17.50 -3.02
CA LEU A 205 6.07 -18.19 -1.87
C LEU A 205 6.90 -19.40 -1.43
N GLU A 206 7.50 -20.12 -2.38
CA GLU A 206 8.26 -21.35 -2.15
C GLU A 206 9.68 -21.16 -1.59
N ASP A 207 10.14 -19.92 -1.33
CA ASP A 207 11.37 -19.54 -0.60
C ASP A 207 12.47 -18.82 -1.43
N ALA A 208 12.15 -18.27 -2.61
CA ALA A 208 13.17 -17.56 -3.38
C ALA A 208 13.67 -16.24 -2.73
N TRP A 209 13.00 -15.78 -1.66
CA TRP A 209 13.22 -14.51 -0.96
C TRP A 209 13.07 -14.62 0.57
N GLY A 210 13.43 -15.75 1.19
CA GLY A 210 13.20 -16.03 2.62
C GLY A 210 13.59 -14.89 3.58
N ASP A 211 14.82 -14.39 3.50
CA ASP A 211 15.32 -13.33 4.39
C ASP A 211 14.64 -11.98 4.13
N ALA A 212 14.44 -11.62 2.87
CA ALA A 212 13.72 -10.40 2.51
C ALA A 212 12.26 -10.45 2.98
N ARG A 213 11.59 -11.61 2.86
CA ARG A 213 10.23 -11.81 3.38
C ARG A 213 10.18 -11.68 4.90
N ALA A 214 11.17 -12.22 5.62
CA ALA A 214 11.27 -12.04 7.06
C ALA A 214 11.42 -10.55 7.43
N GLN A 215 12.25 -9.79 6.71
CA GLN A 215 12.43 -8.36 6.94
C GLN A 215 11.17 -7.55 6.60
N LEU A 216 10.53 -7.83 5.47
CA LEU A 216 9.28 -7.17 5.03
C LEU A 216 8.12 -7.48 5.98
N GLY A 217 8.06 -8.70 6.52
CA GLY A 217 7.03 -9.18 7.43
C GLY A 217 7.27 -8.88 8.91
N ALA A 218 8.34 -8.16 9.27
CA ALA A 218 8.76 -7.94 10.66
C ALA A 218 7.83 -7.01 11.48
N GLY A 219 6.71 -6.55 10.92
CA GLY A 219 5.76 -5.66 11.59
C GLY A 219 4.45 -5.48 10.81
N SER A 220 3.65 -4.49 11.21
CA SER A 220 2.42 -4.16 10.50
C SER A 220 2.68 -3.35 9.22
N TYR A 221 3.82 -2.69 9.10
CA TYR A 221 4.24 -2.04 7.86
C TYR A 221 4.95 -3.05 6.94
N VAL A 222 4.14 -3.70 6.09
CA VAL A 222 4.59 -4.63 5.05
C VAL A 222 4.61 -3.90 3.72
N ASP A 223 5.72 -3.28 3.37
CA ASP A 223 5.90 -2.59 2.09
C ASP A 223 7.41 -2.46 1.82
N ILE A 224 7.84 -2.55 0.56
CA ILE A 224 9.24 -2.33 0.19
C ILE A 224 9.76 -0.93 0.57
N GLY A 225 8.88 0.05 0.81
CA GLY A 225 9.23 1.34 1.40
C GLY A 225 10.00 1.21 2.72
N ARG A 226 9.79 0.12 3.48
CA ARG A 226 10.58 -0.22 4.67
C ARG A 226 12.07 -0.28 4.36
N ILE A 227 12.44 -0.92 3.24
CA ILE A 227 13.83 -1.06 2.80
C ILE A 227 14.31 0.26 2.18
N LEU A 228 13.47 0.90 1.34
CA LEU A 228 13.86 2.12 0.61
C LEU A 228 14.09 3.35 1.51
N PHE A 229 13.35 3.48 2.62
CA PHE A 229 13.51 4.60 3.56
C PHE A 229 14.51 4.31 4.69
N ASP A 230 14.72 3.04 5.03
CA ASP A 230 15.78 2.63 5.96
C ASP A 230 17.16 2.68 5.31
N GLY A 231 17.21 2.38 4.01
CA GLY A 231 18.38 2.35 3.18
C GLY A 231 18.63 3.68 2.46
N GLY A 232 19.04 4.70 3.22
CA GLY A 232 20.00 5.68 2.66
C GLY A 232 21.29 5.01 2.14
N ASP A 233 21.43 3.70 2.35
CA ASP A 233 22.46 2.81 1.86
C ASP A 233 21.92 2.01 0.67
N ALA A 234 22.20 2.50 -0.55
CA ALA A 234 21.91 1.76 -1.78
C ALA A 234 22.48 0.33 -1.77
N ASP A 235 23.52 0.11 -0.94
CA ASP A 235 24.20 -1.16 -0.75
C ASP A 235 23.29 -2.21 -0.08
N ALA A 236 22.39 -1.84 0.84
CA ALA A 236 21.47 -2.80 1.49
C ALA A 236 20.38 -3.30 0.54
N LEU A 237 19.87 -2.42 -0.33
CA LEU A 237 18.97 -2.82 -1.41
C LEU A 237 19.71 -3.67 -2.45
N ALA A 238 20.95 -3.30 -2.80
CA ALA A 238 21.77 -4.06 -3.72
C ALA A 238 22.11 -5.47 -3.19
N GLU A 239 22.39 -5.60 -1.88
CA GLU A 239 22.65 -6.88 -1.21
C GLU A 239 21.41 -7.78 -1.22
N LEU A 240 20.23 -7.25 -0.86
CA LEU A 240 18.96 -7.98 -0.97
C LEU A 240 18.66 -8.44 -2.39
N LEU A 241 18.90 -7.57 -3.39
CA LEU A 241 18.70 -7.92 -4.80
C LEU A 241 19.72 -8.99 -5.27
N ALA A 242 20.93 -8.99 -4.72
CA ALA A 242 21.99 -9.93 -5.05
C ALA A 242 21.82 -11.32 -4.42
N GLU A 243 21.26 -11.41 -3.21
CA GLU A 243 21.14 -12.66 -2.44
C GLU A 243 19.98 -13.57 -2.89
N ALA A 244 18.95 -13.01 -3.54
CA ALA A 244 17.78 -13.78 -3.94
C ALA A 244 18.09 -14.81 -5.04
N ARG A 245 17.71 -16.07 -4.83
CA ARG A 245 17.83 -17.15 -5.84
C ARG A 245 16.46 -17.43 -6.45
N VAL A 246 16.12 -16.72 -7.52
CA VAL A 246 14.99 -17.10 -8.38
C VAL A 246 15.59 -17.63 -9.68
N ALA A 247 15.20 -18.84 -10.09
CA ALA A 247 15.52 -19.33 -11.42
C ALA A 247 14.96 -18.33 -12.43
N ALA A 248 15.78 -17.85 -13.36
CA ALA A 248 15.32 -16.98 -14.44
C ALA A 248 14.26 -17.72 -15.27
N VAL A 249 12.99 -17.50 -14.96
CA VAL A 249 11.86 -18.03 -15.73
C VAL A 249 11.29 -16.88 -16.52
N GLY A 250 11.52 -16.96 -17.84
CA GLY A 250 10.76 -16.24 -18.87
C GLY A 250 10.93 -14.73 -18.89
N ASP A 251 11.31 -14.20 -20.04
CA ASP A 251 11.15 -12.78 -20.33
C ASP A 251 9.66 -12.40 -20.16
N PRO A 252 9.31 -11.48 -19.23
CA PRO A 252 7.94 -11.03 -19.01
C PRO A 252 7.38 -10.19 -20.18
N LEU A 253 8.17 -9.97 -21.24
CA LEU A 253 7.79 -9.24 -22.44
C LEU A 253 7.14 -10.11 -23.54
N ARG A 254 6.56 -11.27 -23.21
CA ARG A 254 5.76 -12.07 -24.16
C ARG A 254 4.31 -12.20 -23.76
#